data_AF-A0A7J8QNG2-F1
#
_entry.id   AF-A0A7J8QNG2-F1
#
_cell.length_a   1.000
_cell.length_b   1.000
_cell.length_c   1.000
_cell.angle_alpha   90.00
_cell.angle_beta   90.00
_cell.angle_gamma   90.00
#
_symmetry.space_group_name_H-M   'P 1'
#
loop_
_entity.id
_entity.type
_entity.pdbx_description
1 polymer ?
#
loop_
_entity_poly.entity_id
_entity_poly.type
_entity_poly.pdbx_seq_one_letter_code
_entity_poly.pdbx_strand_id
1 'polypeptide(L)'
;MEKELMDKVGAFGERIKVEGAELGRKMSAGMSSMSFKVKELFQGPNPTDKLVEDATSEALDEPDWALNLDICDMVNHEKVNSVELIRGIKRRIMLKSPRVQYFSLVLLETFVKNCEKAFSEVAAEGVLGEMVKLIDDPQTVVNNRNKALILIEAWGESTSELRYLPVFEETYKSLKSRGIHFPGRDNESLAPIFTP
;
A
#
# COMPACT_ATOMS: atom_id res chain seq x y z
N MET A 1 -16.40 29.79 43.12
CA MET A 1 -15.55 30.56 42.19
C MET A 1 -14.19 29.90 42.02
N GLU A 2 -13.50 29.48 43.08
CA GLU A 2 -12.16 28.84 42.97
C GLU A 2 -12.15 27.44 42.32
N LYS A 3 -13.13 26.56 42.60
CA LYS A 3 -13.19 25.23 41.98
C LYS A 3 -13.30 25.27 40.46
N GLU A 4 -14.16 26.15 39.94
CA GLU A 4 -14.37 26.32 38.49
C GLU A 4 -13.11 26.87 37.78
N LEU A 5 -12.34 27.72 38.47
CA LEU A 5 -11.08 28.24 37.97
C LEU A 5 -10.01 27.13 37.93
N MET A 6 -9.93 26.30 38.98
CA MET A 6 -8.99 25.17 39.01
C MET A 6 -9.29 24.13 37.92
N ASP A 7 -10.57 23.84 37.68
CA ASP A 7 -10.98 22.90 36.62
C ASP A 7 -10.65 23.44 35.22
N LYS A 8 -10.86 24.74 34.97
CA LYS A 8 -10.50 25.39 33.70
C LYS A 8 -8.99 25.42 33.46
N VAL A 9 -8.20 25.67 34.50
CA VAL A 9 -6.73 25.63 34.44
C VAL A 9 -6.24 24.20 34.18
N GLY A 10 -6.87 23.19 34.81
CA GLY A 10 -6.58 21.78 34.57
C GLY A 10 -6.84 21.36 33.11
N ALA A 11 -8.02 21.67 32.59
CA ALA A 11 -8.40 21.34 31.21
C ALA A 11 -7.50 22.04 30.17
N PHE A 12 -7.10 23.29 30.43
CA PHE A 12 -6.15 24.01 29.58
C PHE A 12 -4.76 23.35 29.59
N GLY A 13 -4.29 22.91 30.77
CA GLY A 13 -3.04 22.19 30.92
C GLY A 13 -3.01 20.84 30.19
N GLU A 14 -4.10 20.06 30.26
CA GLU A 14 -4.23 18.80 29.51
C GLU A 14 -4.22 19.02 28.00
N ARG A 15 -4.91 20.07 27.52
CA ARG A 15 -4.95 20.40 26.09
C ARG A 15 -3.58 20.77 25.54
N ILE A 16 -2.81 21.59 26.25
CA ILE A 16 -1.43 21.92 25.88
C ILE A 16 -0.55 20.67 25.87
N LYS A 17 -0.75 19.75 26.82
CA LYS A 17 0.02 18.50 26.90
C LYS A 17 -0.29 17.56 25.72
N VAL A 18 -1.55 17.48 25.29
CA VAL A 18 -1.97 16.70 24.12
C VAL A 18 -1.42 17.32 22.83
N GLU A 19 -1.55 18.63 22.65
CA GLU A 19 -1.03 19.34 21.49
C GLU A 19 0.50 19.22 21.37
N GLY A 20 1.22 19.32 22.50
CA GLY A 20 2.67 19.09 22.56
C GLY A 20 3.09 17.66 22.19
N ALA A 21 2.32 16.66 22.64
CA ALA A 21 2.57 15.26 22.28
C ALA A 21 2.32 14.97 20.79
N GLU A 22 1.30 15.60 20.20
CA GLU A 22 0.98 15.45 18.78
C GLU A 22 2.03 16.13 17.89
N LEU A 23 2.50 17.32 18.27
CA LEU A 23 3.61 18.01 17.60
C LEU A 23 4.90 17.20 17.66
N GLY A 24 5.22 16.61 18.83
CA GLY A 24 6.38 15.72 18.98
C GLY A 24 6.29 14.48 18.08
N ARG A 25 5.11 13.86 17.97
CA ARG A 25 4.87 12.73 17.06
C ARG A 25 5.04 13.12 15.58
N LYS A 26 4.50 14.27 15.16
CA LYS A 26 4.62 14.78 13.78
C LYS A 26 6.07 15.11 13.42
N MET A 27 6.81 15.75 14.33
CA MET A 27 8.24 16.03 14.15
C MET A 27 9.07 14.74 14.06
N SER A 28 8.80 13.75 14.91
CA SER A 28 9.47 12.44 14.86
C SER A 28 9.19 11.70 13.56
N ALA A 29 7.93 11.63 13.11
CA ALA A 29 7.57 11.01 11.85
C ALA A 29 8.22 11.72 10.65
N GLY A 30 8.28 13.05 10.67
CA GLY A 30 8.96 13.85 9.64
C GLY A 30 10.46 13.57 9.56
N MET A 31 11.15 13.48 10.70
CA MET A 31 12.57 13.15 10.76
C MET A 31 12.87 11.72 10.31
N SER A 32 12.05 10.74 10.71
CA SER A 32 12.18 9.34 10.26
C SER A 32 12.01 9.22 8.74
N SER A 33 11.03 9.93 8.16
CA SER A 33 10.81 9.96 6.71
C SER A 33 11.99 10.60 5.96
N MET A 34 12.54 11.70 6.50
CA MET A 34 13.67 12.40 5.88
C MET A 34 14.96 11.57 5.95
N SER A 35 15.22 10.89 7.07
CA SER A 35 16.35 9.95 7.22
C SER A 35 16.26 8.78 6.24
N PHE A 36 15.05 8.22 6.05
CA PHE A 36 14.82 7.15 5.08
C PHE A 36 15.10 7.61 3.64
N LYS A 37 14.61 8.79 3.27
CA LYS A 37 14.80 9.38 1.94
C LYS A 37 16.27 9.74 1.65
N VAL A 38 17.00 10.18 2.68
CA VAL A 38 18.45 10.42 2.61
C VAL A 38 19.20 9.10 2.45
N LYS A 39 18.83 8.05 3.17
CA LYS A 39 19.47 6.73 3.05
C LYS A 39 19.28 6.10 1.67
N GLU A 40 18.12 6.29 1.04
CA GLU A 40 17.88 5.87 -0.36
C GLU A 40 18.77 6.63 -1.36
N LEU A 41 19.05 7.93 -1.14
CA LEU A 41 19.89 8.73 -2.03
C LEU A 41 21.37 8.30 -2.07
N PHE A 42 21.85 7.59 -1.04
CA PHE A 42 23.25 7.15 -0.94
C PHE A 42 23.47 5.66 -1.27
N GLN A 43 22.40 4.92 -1.57
CA GLN A 43 22.54 3.56 -2.06
C GLN A 43 22.89 3.61 -3.56
N GLY A 44 24.02 3.00 -3.94
CA GLY A 44 24.40 2.84 -5.35
C GLY A 44 23.36 2.02 -6.13
N PRO A 45 23.51 1.89 -7.45
CA PRO A 45 22.52 1.23 -8.30
C PRO A 45 22.21 -0.18 -7.77
N ASN A 46 20.97 -0.38 -7.34
CA ASN A 46 20.50 -1.67 -6.84
C ASN A 46 20.07 -2.53 -8.05
N PRO A 47 20.66 -3.72 -8.27
CA PRO A 47 20.25 -4.60 -9.38
C PRO A 47 18.75 -4.96 -9.32
N THR A 48 18.16 -4.98 -8.13
CA THR A 48 16.73 -5.20 -7.92
C THR A 48 15.89 -4.05 -8.48
N ASP A 49 16.37 -2.80 -8.42
CA ASP A 49 15.63 -1.65 -8.94
C ASP A 49 15.45 -1.75 -10.44
N LYS A 50 16.50 -2.18 -11.15
CA LYS A 50 16.42 -2.39 -12.60
C LYS A 50 15.39 -3.45 -12.98
N LEU A 51 15.35 -4.57 -12.26
CA LEU A 51 14.34 -5.62 -12.50
C LEU A 51 12.92 -5.08 -12.33
N VAL A 52 12.69 -4.28 -11.29
CA VAL A 52 11.39 -3.64 -11.04
C VAL A 52 11.06 -2.61 -12.13
N GLU A 53 12.03 -1.80 -12.55
CA GLU A 53 11.85 -0.82 -13.62
C GLU A 53 11.51 -1.49 -14.96
N ASP A 54 12.20 -2.57 -15.30
CA ASP A 54 11.97 -3.35 -16.51
C ASP A 54 10.57 -3.99 -16.48
N ALA A 55 10.20 -4.66 -15.38
CA ALA A 55 8.89 -5.32 -15.19
C ALA A 55 7.70 -4.36 -15.15
N THR A 56 7.95 -3.08 -14.89
CA THR A 56 6.90 -2.06 -14.77
C THR A 56 7.12 -0.91 -15.74
N SER A 57 7.88 -1.13 -16.82
CA SER A 57 8.21 -0.11 -17.80
C SER A 57 6.94 0.42 -18.48
N GLU A 58 6.88 1.73 -18.69
CA GLU A 58 5.76 2.35 -19.41
C GLU A 58 5.71 1.98 -20.90
N ALA A 59 6.82 1.46 -21.44
CA ALA A 59 6.94 0.99 -22.81
C ALA A 59 6.30 -0.39 -23.03
N LEU A 60 5.96 -1.12 -21.97
CA LEU A 60 5.27 -2.40 -22.08
C LEU A 60 3.82 -2.18 -22.54
N ASP A 61 3.37 -3.00 -23.48
CA ASP A 61 1.97 -3.00 -23.93
C ASP A 61 1.05 -3.79 -22.99
N GLU A 62 1.58 -4.83 -22.34
CA GLU A 62 0.89 -5.68 -21.37
C GLU A 62 1.86 -6.12 -20.26
N PRO A 63 1.36 -6.68 -19.13
CA PRO A 63 2.24 -7.18 -18.09
C PRO A 63 3.19 -8.27 -18.62
N ASP A 64 4.49 -8.12 -18.37
CA ASP A 64 5.47 -9.15 -18.69
C ASP A 64 5.40 -10.27 -17.65
N TRP A 65 4.52 -11.25 -17.89
CA TRP A 65 4.32 -12.37 -16.99
C TRP A 65 5.56 -13.25 -16.85
N ALA A 66 6.36 -13.38 -17.91
CA ALA A 66 7.59 -14.15 -17.86
C ALA A 66 8.56 -13.49 -16.88
N LEU A 67 8.83 -12.19 -17.04
CA LEU A 67 9.71 -11.46 -16.13
C LEU A 67 9.17 -11.42 -14.69
N ASN A 68 7.86 -11.23 -14.50
CA ASN A 68 7.26 -11.22 -13.16
C ASN A 68 7.46 -12.55 -12.42
N LEU A 69 7.28 -13.68 -13.12
CA LEU A 69 7.49 -15.02 -12.55
C LEU A 69 8.98 -15.30 -12.32
N ASP A 70 9.84 -14.91 -13.26
CA ASP A 70 11.30 -15.03 -13.11
C ASP A 70 11.80 -14.24 -11.88
N ILE A 71 11.25 -13.05 -11.61
CA ILE A 71 11.56 -12.27 -10.41
C ILE A 71 11.16 -13.03 -9.14
N CYS A 72 9.97 -13.64 -9.10
CA CYS A 72 9.53 -14.47 -7.97
C CYS A 72 10.48 -15.65 -7.76
N ASP A 73 10.90 -16.32 -8.83
CA ASP A 73 11.88 -17.40 -8.77
C ASP A 73 13.23 -16.92 -8.24
N MET A 74 13.71 -15.75 -8.69
CA MET A 74 14.94 -15.16 -8.18
C MET A 74 14.87 -14.87 -6.67
N VAL A 75 13.72 -14.38 -6.17
CA VAL A 75 13.51 -14.16 -4.73
C VAL A 75 13.48 -15.49 -3.97
N ASN A 76 12.73 -16.48 -4.47
CA ASN A 76 12.59 -17.78 -3.82
C ASN A 76 13.92 -18.55 -3.77
N HIS A 77 14.84 -18.28 -4.69
CA HIS A 77 16.22 -18.81 -4.69
C HIS A 77 17.25 -17.85 -4.07
N GLU A 78 16.80 -16.82 -3.33
CA GLU A 78 17.64 -15.85 -2.61
C GLU A 78 18.65 -15.09 -3.49
N LYS A 79 18.41 -15.02 -4.80
CA LYS A 79 19.22 -14.23 -5.76
C LYS A 79 18.86 -12.75 -5.74
N VAL A 80 17.63 -12.42 -5.33
CA VAL A 80 17.11 -11.06 -5.19
C VAL A 80 16.58 -10.89 -3.77
N ASN A 81 16.89 -9.75 -3.16
CA ASN A 81 16.38 -9.42 -1.84
C ASN A 81 14.91 -9.00 -1.94
N SER A 82 14.04 -9.74 -1.28
CA SER A 82 12.59 -9.54 -1.26
C SER A 82 12.15 -8.18 -0.69
N VAL A 83 12.85 -7.69 0.36
CA VAL A 83 12.61 -6.37 0.95
C VAL A 83 13.00 -5.25 -0.01
N GLU A 84 14.08 -5.41 -0.77
CA GLU A 84 14.46 -4.43 -1.79
C GLU A 84 13.47 -4.43 -2.96
N LEU A 85 12.99 -5.60 -3.36
CA LEU A 85 11.96 -5.75 -4.39
C LEU A 85 10.68 -5.01 -4.00
N ILE A 86 10.17 -5.25 -2.78
CA ILE A 86 8.92 -4.62 -2.35
C ILE A 86 9.06 -3.09 -2.22
N ARG A 87 10.24 -2.59 -1.81
CA ARG A 87 10.54 -1.15 -1.78
C ARG A 87 10.56 -0.57 -3.19
N GLY A 88 11.15 -1.28 -4.15
CA GLY A 88 11.10 -0.93 -5.56
C GLY A 88 9.66 -0.83 -6.06
N ILE A 89 8.86 -1.88 -5.86
CA ILE A 89 7.44 -1.90 -6.26
C ILE A 89 6.67 -0.73 -5.64
N LYS A 90 6.87 -0.45 -4.34
CA LYS A 90 6.26 0.69 -3.65
C LYS A 90 6.64 2.02 -4.30
N ARG A 91 7.92 2.24 -4.62
CA ARG A 91 8.38 3.46 -5.32
C ARG A 91 7.68 3.61 -6.67
N ARG A 92 7.51 2.52 -7.42
CA ARG A 92 6.81 2.55 -8.71
C ARG A 92 5.31 2.84 -8.59
N ILE A 93 4.62 2.33 -7.56
CA ILE A 93 3.21 2.67 -7.25
C ILE A 93 3.05 4.17 -7.00
N MET A 94 4.04 4.81 -6.36
CA MET A 94 4.01 6.25 -6.06
C MET A 94 4.22 7.15 -7.28
N LEU A 95 4.67 6.60 -8.42
CA LEU A 95 4.81 7.37 -9.66
C LEU A 95 3.44 7.69 -10.23
N LYS A 96 3.29 8.86 -10.87
CA LYS A 96 2.00 9.29 -11.47
C LYS A 96 1.75 8.76 -12.88
N SER A 97 2.59 7.85 -13.38
CA SER A 97 2.39 7.22 -14.70
C SER A 97 1.36 6.08 -14.60
N PRO A 98 0.22 6.16 -15.30
CA PRO A 98 -0.84 5.14 -15.17
C PRO A 98 -0.38 3.73 -15.53
N ARG A 99 0.42 3.58 -16.59
CA ARG A 99 0.95 2.26 -16.99
C ARG A 99 1.87 1.68 -15.92
N VAL A 100 2.81 2.49 -15.43
CA VAL A 100 3.75 2.07 -14.39
C VAL A 100 3.02 1.64 -13.13
N GLN A 101 2.07 2.45 -12.64
CA GLN A 101 1.27 2.10 -11.47
C GLN A 101 0.53 0.78 -11.65
N TYR A 102 -0.13 0.58 -12.81
CA TYR A 102 -0.87 -0.65 -13.07
C TYR A 102 0.04 -1.88 -13.07
N PHE A 103 1.15 -1.83 -13.80
CA PHE A 103 2.10 -2.95 -13.85
C PHE A 103 2.75 -3.21 -12.49
N SER A 104 2.97 -2.17 -11.68
CA SER A 104 3.47 -2.32 -10.31
C SER A 104 2.47 -3.06 -9.42
N LEU A 105 1.17 -2.77 -9.55
CA LEU A 105 0.12 -3.50 -8.83
C LEU A 105 -0.01 -4.96 -9.32
N VAL A 106 0.24 -5.23 -10.60
CA VAL A 106 0.27 -6.60 -11.15
C VAL A 106 1.49 -7.38 -10.66
N LEU A 107 2.68 -6.77 -10.66
CA LEU A 107 3.89 -7.36 -10.11
C LEU A 107 3.73 -7.64 -8.60
N LEU A 108 3.14 -6.69 -7.85
CA LEU A 108 2.81 -6.87 -6.44
C LEU A 108 1.90 -8.07 -6.20
N GLU A 109 0.82 -8.19 -6.98
CA GLU A 109 -0.11 -9.33 -6.90
C GLU A 109 0.61 -10.65 -7.19
N THR A 110 1.45 -10.67 -8.22
CA THR A 110 2.21 -11.86 -8.61
C THR A 110 3.16 -12.25 -7.49
N PHE A 111 3.85 -11.28 -6.89
CA PHE A 111 4.77 -11.51 -5.79
C PHE A 111 4.09 -12.11 -4.55
N VAL A 112 2.96 -11.53 -4.11
CA VAL A 112 2.24 -12.07 -2.93
C VAL A 112 1.65 -13.46 -3.14
N LYS A 113 1.38 -13.83 -4.40
CA LYS A 113 0.87 -15.17 -4.75
C LYS A 113 1.97 -16.24 -4.81
N ASN A 114 3.23 -15.85 -5.01
CA ASN A 114 4.32 -16.78 -5.32
C ASN A 114 5.46 -16.79 -4.30
N CYS A 115 5.48 -15.87 -3.33
CA CYS A 115 6.56 -15.75 -2.35
C CYS A 115 6.02 -15.71 -0.91
N GLU A 116 6.45 -16.67 -0.07
CA GLU A 116 5.92 -16.88 1.28
C GLU A 116 6.04 -15.66 2.21
N LYS A 117 7.12 -14.87 2.07
CA LYS A 117 7.40 -13.71 2.94
C LYS A 117 6.69 -12.44 2.48
N ALA A 118 6.10 -12.43 1.29
CA ALA A 118 5.63 -11.22 0.63
C ALA A 118 4.61 -10.43 1.47
N PHE A 119 3.63 -11.08 2.09
CA PHE A 119 2.63 -10.38 2.91
C PHE A 119 3.24 -9.67 4.12
N SER A 120 4.21 -10.29 4.79
CA SER A 120 4.90 -9.67 5.93
C SER A 120 5.69 -8.43 5.51
N GLU A 121 6.29 -8.47 4.31
CA GLU A 121 7.08 -7.37 3.76
C GLU A 121 6.19 -6.23 3.24
N VAL A 122 5.07 -6.56 2.60
CA VAL A 122 4.02 -5.60 2.21
C VAL A 122 3.55 -4.79 3.42
N ALA A 123 3.31 -5.48 4.54
CA ALA A 123 2.93 -4.85 5.79
C ALA A 123 4.07 -4.01 6.38
N ALA A 124 5.28 -4.58 6.51
CA ALA A 124 6.43 -3.93 7.13
C ALA A 124 6.89 -2.67 6.37
N GLU A 125 6.85 -2.70 5.04
CA GLU A 125 7.28 -1.58 4.19
C GLU A 125 6.14 -0.57 3.93
N GLY A 126 4.96 -0.80 4.50
CA GLY A 126 3.84 0.15 4.46
C GLY A 126 3.26 0.36 3.07
N VAL A 127 3.22 -0.68 2.24
CA VAL A 127 2.72 -0.62 0.85
C VAL A 127 1.23 -0.29 0.82
N LEU A 128 0.43 -0.85 1.75
CA LEU A 128 -1.00 -0.58 1.89
C LEU A 128 -1.29 0.92 2.04
N GLY A 129 -0.43 1.66 2.76
CA GLY A 129 -0.58 3.10 2.93
C GLY A 129 -0.44 3.87 1.61
N GLU A 130 0.47 3.47 0.73
CA GLU A 130 0.61 4.08 -0.60
C GLU A 130 -0.53 3.66 -1.54
N MET A 131 -1.03 2.42 -1.43
CA MET A 131 -2.22 1.99 -2.17
C MET A 131 -3.47 2.79 -1.77
N VAL A 132 -3.66 3.08 -0.48
CA VAL A 132 -4.76 3.95 -0.01
C VAL A 132 -4.61 5.36 -0.57
N LYS A 133 -3.40 5.93 -0.60
CA LYS A 133 -3.17 7.24 -1.24
C LYS A 133 -3.48 7.22 -2.73
N LEU A 134 -3.11 6.14 -3.43
CA LEU A 134 -3.43 5.94 -4.84
C LEU A 134 -4.96 5.90 -5.05
N ILE A 135 -5.70 5.24 -4.16
CA ILE A 135 -7.17 5.18 -4.21
C ILE A 135 -7.79 6.56 -4.00
N ASP A 136 -7.24 7.30 -3.04
CA ASP A 136 -7.74 8.62 -2.62
C ASP A 136 -7.38 9.75 -3.59
N ASP A 137 -6.35 9.56 -4.43
CA ASP A 137 -5.98 10.55 -5.44
C ASP A 137 -7.05 10.60 -6.55
N PRO A 138 -7.75 11.73 -6.73
CA PRO A 138 -8.78 11.88 -7.77
C PRO A 138 -8.22 11.81 -9.19
N GLN A 139 -6.91 12.02 -9.38
CA GLN A 139 -6.24 11.92 -10.68
C GLN A 139 -5.87 10.47 -11.06
N THR A 140 -5.94 9.53 -10.12
CA THR A 140 -5.70 8.12 -10.41
C THR A 140 -6.73 7.59 -11.39
N VAL A 141 -6.24 6.94 -12.46
CA VAL A 141 -7.08 6.30 -13.48
C VAL A 141 -7.92 5.19 -12.85
N VAL A 142 -9.19 5.10 -13.25
CA VAL A 142 -10.18 4.17 -12.66
C VAL A 142 -9.68 2.74 -12.60
N ASN A 143 -9.03 2.25 -13.66
CA ASN A 143 -8.50 0.89 -13.70
C ASN A 143 -7.47 0.61 -12.60
N ASN A 144 -6.58 1.57 -12.32
CA ASN A 144 -5.54 1.43 -11.30
C ASN A 144 -6.15 1.46 -9.89
N ARG A 145 -7.12 2.38 -9.67
CA ARG A 145 -7.89 2.44 -8.43
C ARG A 145 -8.61 1.13 -8.18
N ASN A 146 -9.30 0.59 -9.19
CA ASN A 146 -10.02 -0.67 -9.10
C ASN A 146 -9.08 -1.84 -8.82
N LYS A 147 -7.92 -1.90 -9.49
CA LYS A 147 -6.91 -2.93 -9.24
C LYS A 147 -6.44 -2.92 -7.78
N ALA A 148 -6.13 -1.74 -7.23
CA ALA A 148 -5.73 -1.61 -5.83
C ALA A 148 -6.85 -2.01 -4.86
N LEU A 149 -8.10 -1.62 -5.13
CA LEU A 149 -9.26 -2.01 -4.33
C LEU A 149 -9.48 -3.52 -4.33
N ILE A 150 -9.40 -4.17 -5.49
CA ILE A 150 -9.54 -5.64 -5.62
C ILE A 150 -8.49 -6.35 -4.76
N LEU A 151 -7.24 -5.88 -4.79
CA LEU A 151 -6.17 -6.47 -3.97
C LEU A 151 -6.43 -6.28 -2.48
N ILE A 152 -6.79 -5.07 -2.04
CA ILE A 152 -7.07 -4.78 -0.63
C ILE A 152 -8.27 -5.58 -0.13
N GLU A 153 -9.32 -5.75 -0.94
CA GLU A 153 -10.47 -6.59 -0.58
C GLU A 153 -10.07 -8.05 -0.43
N ALA A 154 -9.38 -8.61 -1.44
CA ALA A 154 -8.94 -9.99 -1.39
C ALA A 154 -8.10 -10.28 -0.14
N TRP A 155 -7.15 -9.41 0.20
CA TRP A 155 -6.30 -9.58 1.38
C TRP A 155 -7.05 -9.31 2.69
N GLY A 156 -7.93 -8.32 2.72
CA GLY A 156 -8.71 -7.98 3.89
C GLY A 156 -9.77 -9.03 4.25
N GLU A 157 -10.24 -9.81 3.27
CA GLU A 157 -11.19 -10.91 3.48
C GLU A 157 -10.51 -12.24 3.83
N SER A 158 -9.21 -12.40 3.51
CA SER A 158 -8.38 -13.57 3.87
C SER A 158 -8.01 -13.64 5.37
N THR A 159 -8.99 -13.44 6.26
CA THR A 159 -8.83 -13.33 7.72
C THR A 159 -8.29 -14.59 8.40
N SER A 160 -8.40 -15.77 7.77
CA SER A 160 -7.78 -17.00 8.29
C SER A 160 -6.28 -17.05 8.01
N GLU A 161 -5.87 -16.71 6.79
CA GLU A 161 -4.47 -16.79 6.33
C GLU A 161 -3.65 -15.62 6.86
N LEU A 162 -4.22 -14.42 6.87
CA LEU A 162 -3.53 -13.18 7.24
C LEU A 162 -3.85 -12.69 8.65
N ARG A 163 -4.39 -13.56 9.52
CA ARG A 163 -4.76 -13.20 10.91
C ARG A 163 -3.60 -12.57 11.69
N TYR A 164 -2.38 -13.00 11.42
CA TYR A 164 -1.17 -12.51 12.09
C TYR A 164 -0.71 -11.12 11.59
N LEU A 165 -1.35 -10.60 10.53
CA LEU A 165 -1.11 -9.27 9.94
C LEU A 165 -2.43 -8.49 9.89
N PRO A 166 -2.94 -8.00 11.05
CA PRO A 166 -4.25 -7.35 11.14
C PRO A 166 -4.40 -6.10 10.26
N VAL A 167 -3.28 -5.48 9.88
CA VAL A 167 -3.24 -4.29 9.02
C VAL A 167 -4.00 -4.45 7.70
N PHE A 168 -4.06 -5.66 7.12
CA PHE A 168 -4.81 -5.91 5.89
C PHE A 168 -6.32 -5.78 6.11
N GLU A 169 -6.85 -6.47 7.12
CA GLU A 169 -8.25 -6.41 7.51
C GLU A 169 -8.66 -5.00 7.97
N GLU A 170 -7.81 -4.34 8.76
CA GLU A 170 -8.03 -2.97 9.24
C GLU A 170 -8.09 -1.96 8.08
N THR A 171 -7.17 -2.06 7.12
CA THR A 171 -7.15 -1.19 5.94
C THR A 171 -8.42 -1.37 5.12
N TYR A 172 -8.81 -2.62 4.88
CA TYR A 172 -10.04 -2.95 4.15
C TYR A 172 -11.30 -2.41 4.84
N LYS A 173 -11.45 -2.66 6.14
CA LYS A 173 -12.59 -2.15 6.94
C LYS A 173 -12.62 -0.62 7.00
N SER A 174 -11.45 0.02 7.08
CA SER A 174 -11.33 1.48 7.05
C SER A 174 -11.84 2.08 5.74
N LEU A 175 -11.48 1.48 4.59
CA LEU A 175 -12.01 1.93 3.29
C LEU A 175 -13.54 1.73 3.19
N LYS A 176 -14.06 0.60 3.67
CA LYS A 176 -15.53 0.38 3.71
C LYS A 176 -16.24 1.41 4.59
N SER A 177 -15.73 1.71 5.78
CA SER A 177 -16.38 2.65 6.70
C SER A 177 -16.41 4.08 6.16
N ARG A 178 -15.48 4.41 5.25
CA ARG A 178 -15.46 5.66 4.48
C ARG A 178 -16.45 5.68 3.30
N GLY A 179 -17.18 4.60 3.06
CA GLY A 179 -18.15 4.48 1.96
C GLY A 179 -17.51 4.16 0.60
N ILE A 180 -16.25 3.67 0.57
CA ILE A 180 -15.62 3.24 -0.68
C ILE A 180 -16.26 1.95 -1.18
N HIS A 181 -16.71 1.97 -2.44
CA HIS A 181 -17.26 0.81 -3.13
C HIS A 181 -16.13 -0.02 -3.75
N PHE A 182 -16.13 -1.32 -3.46
CA PHE A 182 -15.16 -2.26 -4.00
C PHE A 182 -15.69 -2.92 -5.29
N PRO A 183 -14.89 -2.97 -6.37
CA PRO A 183 -15.32 -3.56 -7.65
C PRO A 183 -15.68 -5.04 -7.49
N GLY A 184 -16.80 -5.48 -8.07
CA GLY A 184 -17.23 -6.89 -8.04
C GLY A 184 -18.36 -7.20 -7.05
N ARG A 185 -18.80 -6.22 -6.25
CA ARG A 185 -20.06 -6.32 -5.48
C ARG A 185 -21.31 -5.97 -6.30
N ASP A 186 -21.15 -5.55 -7.55
CA ASP A 186 -22.22 -5.19 -8.47
C ASP A 186 -22.94 -6.43 -9.06
N ASN A 187 -23.02 -7.53 -8.31
CA ASN A 187 -23.86 -8.69 -8.64
C ASN A 187 -25.36 -8.39 -8.54
N GLU A 188 -25.76 -7.13 -8.35
CA GLU A 188 -27.12 -6.63 -8.63
C GLU A 188 -27.31 -6.23 -10.11
N SER A 189 -26.29 -6.39 -10.96
CA SER A 189 -26.44 -6.50 -12.41
C SER A 189 -26.58 -7.96 -12.87
N LEU A 190 -27.33 -8.77 -12.14
CA LEU A 190 -28.08 -9.86 -12.76
C LEU A 190 -29.16 -9.21 -13.63
N ALA A 191 -28.77 -8.76 -14.83
CA ALA A 191 -29.75 -8.59 -15.90
C ALA A 191 -30.54 -9.91 -15.96
N PRO A 192 -31.89 -9.89 -15.90
CA PRO A 192 -32.66 -11.11 -15.98
C PRO A 192 -32.27 -11.82 -17.27
N ILE A 193 -31.62 -12.98 -17.12
CA ILE A 193 -31.32 -13.86 -18.25
C ILE A 193 -32.66 -14.42 -18.70
N PHE A 194 -33.29 -13.73 -19.65
CA PHE A 194 -34.32 -14.33 -20.48
C PHE A 194 -33.60 -15.22 -21.48
N THR A 195 -33.39 -16.49 -21.12
CA THR A 195 -33.14 -17.52 -22.13
C THR A 195 -34.48 -17.89 -22.81
N PRO A 196 -34.48 -18.14 -24.14
CA PRO A 196 -35.67 -18.50 -24.91
C PRO A 196 -36.36 -19.79 -24.45
#